data_AF-A0A3M7ET90-F1
#
_entry.id   AF-A0A3M7ET90-F1
#
_cell.length_a   1.000
_cell.length_b   1.000
_cell.length_c   1.000
_cell.angle_alpha   90.00
_cell.angle_beta   90.00
_cell.angle_gamma   90.00
#
_symmetry.space_group_name_H-M   'P 1'
#
loop_
_entity.id
_entity.type
_entity.pdbx_description
1 polymer ?
#
loop_
_entity_poly.entity_id
_entity_poly.type
_entity_poly.pdbx_seq_one_letter_code
_entity_poly.pdbx_strand_id
1 'polypeptide(L)'
;MLVRYQKCDNTSNGEVTWAVATGTLESIEGAVEAARHIFVADTLDEGFADFLRDVNGQAIERWPQHFGKNERMPLHWRDPERSRRGHPEHPNVLHAYCKCEGVSFYISRPSAASTEVTAEWPDVMIPEHDTGDKPPPAAWWLRGNGTKYLAGLCTCDSCRLAAGMEWVQWAFVPTASITLDPAGRNPFPSETPFSFGTLKHYRSSAQATRYFCGTCGANVFWCGDERPGLIDVAVGLLDAAEGARAEDWLEWRTERVSYREDAVPRAGSLIQGLERGLRAYAIESRAKTGA
;
A
#
# COMPACT_ATOMS: atom_id res chain seq x y z
N MET A 1 -18.95 6.64 0.93
CA MET A 1 -19.31 7.49 -0.22
C MET A 1 -19.93 6.60 -1.30
N LEU A 2 -21.17 6.86 -1.69
CA LEU A 2 -21.85 6.15 -2.79
C LEU A 2 -21.84 7.09 -4.01
N VAL A 3 -21.22 6.67 -5.11
CA VAL A 3 -21.09 7.47 -6.33
C VAL A 3 -21.88 6.79 -7.43
N ARG A 4 -22.84 7.51 -8.01
CA ARG A 4 -23.54 7.08 -9.21
C ARG A 4 -22.67 7.39 -10.42
N TYR A 5 -22.27 6.36 -11.15
CA TYR A 5 -21.66 6.50 -12.47
C TYR A 5 -22.71 6.15 -13.52
N GLN A 6 -23.11 7.14 -14.33
CA GLN A 6 -23.90 6.91 -15.52
C GLN A 6 -22.98 7.03 -16.72
N LYS A 7 -22.83 5.94 -17.47
CA LYS A 7 -22.13 5.99 -18.75
C LYS A 7 -22.97 6.87 -19.68
N CYS A 8 -22.41 7.99 -20.13
CA CYS A 8 -23.03 8.81 -21.18
C CYS A 8 -22.90 8.11 -22.54
N ASP A 9 -23.54 6.96 -22.70
CA ASP A 9 -23.78 6.38 -24.01
C ASP A 9 -25.18 6.86 -24.46
N ASN A 10 -25.27 7.42 -25.67
CA ASN A 10 -26.45 8.05 -26.27
C ASN A 10 -27.61 7.06 -26.58
N THR A 11 -27.68 5.93 -25.89
CA THR A 11 -28.72 4.90 -26.04
C THR A 11 -29.58 4.87 -24.78
N SER A 12 -30.90 4.82 -24.97
CA SER A 12 -31.94 4.98 -23.94
C SER A 12 -32.02 3.87 -22.88
N ASN A 13 -31.00 3.02 -22.76
CA ASN A 13 -30.90 1.87 -21.83
C ASN A 13 -29.54 1.85 -21.11
N GLY A 14 -29.05 3.01 -20.65
CA GLY A 14 -27.77 3.07 -19.93
C GLY A 14 -27.80 2.31 -18.61
N GLU A 15 -27.01 1.24 -18.50
CA GLU A 15 -26.77 0.52 -17.25
C GLU A 15 -26.16 1.48 -16.22
N VAL A 16 -26.83 1.65 -15.08
CA VAL A 16 -26.35 2.52 -13.99
C VAL A 16 -25.39 1.73 -13.14
N THR A 17 -24.11 2.14 -13.10
CA THR A 17 -23.12 1.54 -12.20
C THR A 17 -22.99 2.39 -10.95
N TRP A 18 -22.97 1.75 -9.79
CA TRP A 18 -22.68 2.41 -8.52
C TRP A 18 -21.29 2.01 -8.05
N ALA A 19 -20.51 2.99 -7.58
CA ALA A 19 -19.26 2.76 -6.89
C ALA A 19 -19.41 3.13 -5.41
N VAL A 20 -18.82 2.32 -4.53
CA VAL A 20 -18.88 2.53 -3.08
C VAL A 20 -17.48 2.39 -2.49
N ALA A 21 -17.19 3.21 -1.48
CA ALA A 21 -16.03 3.02 -0.61
C ALA A 21 -16.26 1.75 0.24
N THR A 22 -15.82 0.60 -0.25
CA THR A 22 -16.11 -0.73 0.33
C THR A 22 -15.70 -0.84 1.79
N GLY A 23 -14.60 -0.19 2.18
CA GLY A 23 -14.13 -0.18 3.57
C GLY A 23 -15.11 0.42 4.57
N THR A 24 -16.15 1.16 4.12
CA THR A 24 -17.21 1.70 5.00
C THR A 24 -18.41 0.78 5.15
N LEU A 25 -18.45 -0.37 4.48
CA LEU A 25 -19.53 -1.33 4.56
C LEU A 25 -19.31 -2.33 5.71
N GLU A 26 -20.40 -2.77 6.33
CA GLU A 26 -20.36 -3.84 7.34
C GLU A 26 -20.09 -5.20 6.70
N SER A 27 -20.56 -5.40 5.47
CA SER A 27 -20.27 -6.56 4.63
C SER A 27 -20.33 -6.15 3.16
N ILE A 28 -19.45 -6.74 2.35
CA ILE A 28 -19.46 -6.62 0.89
C ILE A 28 -19.99 -7.87 0.20
N GLU A 29 -20.11 -8.98 0.94
CA GLU A 29 -20.55 -10.28 0.42
C GLU A 29 -21.98 -10.19 -0.13
N GLY A 30 -22.15 -10.60 -1.39
CA GLY A 30 -23.44 -10.55 -2.10
C GLY A 30 -23.91 -9.14 -2.48
N ALA A 31 -23.18 -8.08 -2.10
CA ALA A 31 -23.55 -6.69 -2.36
C ALA A 31 -22.59 -5.97 -3.33
N VAL A 32 -21.32 -6.36 -3.35
CA VAL A 32 -20.29 -5.75 -4.20
C VAL A 32 -19.61 -6.81 -5.04
N GLU A 33 -19.46 -6.53 -6.33
CA GLU A 33 -18.73 -7.36 -7.27
C GLU A 33 -17.41 -6.69 -7.65
N ALA A 34 -16.29 -7.40 -7.45
CA ALA A 34 -14.99 -7.00 -7.96
C ALA A 34 -14.87 -7.33 -9.46
N ALA A 35 -15.47 -6.50 -10.31
CA ALA A 35 -15.60 -6.83 -11.73
C ALA A 35 -14.31 -6.64 -12.55
N ARG A 36 -13.49 -5.63 -12.23
CA ARG A 36 -12.40 -5.17 -13.11
C ARG A 36 -11.39 -4.26 -12.41
N HIS A 37 -10.15 -4.35 -12.86
CA HIS A 37 -9.11 -3.34 -12.67
C HIS A 37 -9.10 -2.39 -13.85
N ILE A 38 -9.10 -1.08 -13.58
CA ILE A 38 -9.04 -0.01 -14.58
C ILE A 38 -7.86 0.91 -14.28
N PHE A 39 -7.39 1.65 -15.29
CA PHE A 39 -6.19 2.49 -15.18
C PHE A 39 -4.93 1.72 -14.75
N VAL A 40 -4.85 0.44 -15.13
CA VAL A 40 -3.73 -0.43 -14.77
C VAL A 40 -2.42 0.09 -15.38
N ALA A 41 -2.46 0.73 -16.55
CA ALA A 41 -1.25 1.28 -17.18
C ALA A 41 -0.58 2.39 -16.36
N ASP A 42 -1.35 3.15 -15.56
CA ASP A 42 -0.80 4.25 -14.73
C ASP A 42 0.13 3.73 -13.63
N THR A 43 0.01 2.45 -13.27
CA THR A 43 0.87 1.81 -12.26
C THR A 43 2.26 1.46 -12.78
N LEU A 44 2.47 1.46 -14.10
CA LEU A 44 3.70 1.04 -14.80
C LEU A 44 4.11 -0.43 -14.61
N ASP A 45 3.56 -1.10 -13.61
CA ASP A 45 3.93 -2.46 -13.25
C ASP A 45 2.72 -3.37 -12.97
N GLU A 46 1.50 -2.93 -13.32
CA GLU A 46 0.18 -3.50 -12.96
C GLU A 46 -0.26 -3.29 -11.50
N GLY A 47 0.59 -2.73 -10.65
CA GLY A 47 0.27 -2.38 -9.28
C GLY A 47 -0.40 -3.52 -8.53
N PHE A 48 -1.53 -3.20 -7.91
CA PHE A 48 -2.31 -4.16 -7.12
C PHE A 48 -3.02 -5.23 -7.95
N ALA A 49 -3.19 -5.07 -9.27
CA ALA A 49 -3.90 -6.03 -10.12
C ALA A 49 -3.17 -7.39 -10.24
N ASP A 50 -1.86 -7.40 -9.93
CA ASP A 50 -1.05 -8.62 -9.78
C ASP A 50 -1.33 -9.37 -8.46
N PHE A 51 -1.78 -8.66 -7.42
CA PHE A 51 -2.07 -9.24 -6.09
C PHE A 51 -3.52 -9.71 -5.95
N LEU A 52 -4.45 -9.16 -6.73
CA LEU A 52 -5.85 -9.58 -6.75
C LEU A 52 -6.26 -9.95 -8.18
N ARG A 53 -6.11 -11.24 -8.52
CA ARG A 53 -6.29 -11.75 -9.89
C ARG A 53 -7.67 -12.34 -10.13
N ASP A 54 -8.28 -12.86 -9.07
CA ASP A 54 -9.59 -13.50 -9.11
C ASP A 54 -10.33 -13.28 -7.78
N VAL A 55 -11.65 -13.26 -7.85
CA VAL A 55 -12.55 -13.29 -6.69
C VAL A 55 -13.62 -14.33 -6.97
N ASN A 56 -13.90 -15.22 -6.02
CA ASN A 56 -14.83 -16.35 -6.18
C ASN A 56 -14.56 -17.22 -7.43
N GLY A 57 -13.28 -17.39 -7.81
CA GLY A 57 -12.88 -18.16 -8.99
C GLY A 57 -13.17 -17.46 -10.33
N GLN A 58 -13.66 -16.23 -10.31
CA GLN A 58 -13.83 -15.40 -11.50
C GLN A 58 -12.60 -14.50 -11.66
N ALA A 59 -11.91 -14.65 -12.78
CA ALA A 59 -10.77 -13.81 -13.11
C ALA A 59 -11.20 -12.36 -13.30
N ILE A 60 -10.46 -11.43 -12.71
CA ILE A 60 -10.73 -10.00 -12.81
C ILE A 60 -10.05 -9.45 -14.07
N GLU A 61 -10.83 -8.81 -14.92
CA GLU A 61 -10.31 -8.19 -16.15
C GLU A 61 -9.40 -6.99 -15.84
N ARG A 62 -8.36 -6.81 -16.64
CA ARG A 62 -7.40 -5.70 -16.51
C ARG A 62 -7.50 -4.77 -17.72
N TRP A 63 -7.73 -3.50 -17.46
CA TRP A 63 -7.89 -2.47 -18.50
C TRP A 63 -6.85 -1.36 -18.32
N PRO A 64 -6.15 -0.94 -19.39
CA PRO A 64 -5.09 0.05 -19.29
C PRO A 64 -5.63 1.43 -18.93
N GLN A 65 -6.85 1.75 -19.38
CA GLN A 65 -7.61 2.94 -18.99
C GLN A 65 -9.05 2.55 -18.64
N HIS A 66 -10.04 3.38 -19.00
CA HIS A 66 -11.45 3.06 -18.82
C HIS A 66 -11.86 1.75 -19.48
N PHE A 67 -12.80 1.05 -18.84
CA PHE A 67 -13.41 -0.18 -19.33
C PHE A 67 -13.97 -0.03 -20.76
N GLY A 68 -13.69 -1.01 -21.61
CA GLY A 68 -14.21 -1.08 -22.98
C GLY A 68 -13.55 -0.12 -23.98
N LYS A 69 -12.53 0.64 -23.58
CA LYS A 69 -11.87 1.62 -24.46
C LYS A 69 -10.63 1.10 -25.19
N ASN A 70 -10.02 0.01 -24.72
CA ASN A 70 -8.75 -0.52 -25.24
C ASN A 70 -8.71 -2.04 -25.12
N GLU A 71 -7.68 -2.68 -25.69
CA GLU A 71 -7.44 -4.10 -25.43
C GLU A 71 -7.12 -4.37 -23.95
N ARG A 72 -7.48 -5.57 -23.48
CA ARG A 72 -7.21 -6.01 -22.11
C ARG A 72 -5.72 -6.19 -21.90
N MET A 73 -5.24 -5.86 -20.70
CA MET A 73 -3.83 -6.05 -20.35
C MET A 73 -3.55 -7.51 -19.98
N PRO A 74 -2.43 -8.09 -20.44
CA PRO A 74 -2.00 -9.41 -20.00
C PRO A 74 -1.43 -9.35 -18.58
N LEU A 75 -1.52 -10.46 -17.84
CA LEU A 75 -0.86 -10.61 -16.55
C LEU A 75 0.67 -10.47 -16.71
N HIS A 76 1.32 -9.84 -15.72
CA HIS A 76 2.74 -9.50 -15.68
C HIS A 76 3.18 -8.47 -16.71
N TRP A 77 2.25 -7.64 -17.20
CA TRP A 77 2.63 -6.51 -18.02
C TRP A 77 3.54 -5.57 -17.21
N ARG A 78 4.49 -4.95 -17.91
CA ARG A 78 5.34 -3.91 -17.37
C ARG A 78 5.54 -2.86 -18.45
N ASP A 79 5.44 -1.59 -18.07
CA ASP A 79 5.68 -0.49 -18.99
C ASP A 79 7.14 -0.53 -19.46
N PRO A 80 7.42 -0.43 -20.78
CA PRO A 80 8.78 -0.39 -21.31
C PRO A 80 9.59 0.82 -20.82
N GLU A 81 8.90 1.90 -20.43
CA GLU A 81 9.48 3.17 -20.00
C GLU A 81 9.56 3.33 -18.48
N ARG A 82 9.26 2.25 -17.74
CA ARG A 82 9.63 2.17 -16.31
C ARG A 82 11.14 2.36 -16.17
N SER A 83 11.56 2.91 -15.05
CA SER A 83 12.96 3.35 -14.77
C SER A 83 13.40 4.65 -15.46
N ARG A 84 12.62 5.25 -16.37
CA ARG A 84 12.88 6.64 -16.82
C ARG A 84 12.48 7.70 -15.78
N ARG A 85 11.55 7.36 -14.89
CA ARG A 85 10.91 8.30 -13.94
C ARG A 85 11.52 8.15 -12.55
N GLY A 86 12.66 8.75 -12.26
CA GLY A 86 13.23 8.73 -10.90
C GLY A 86 13.92 10.05 -10.59
N HIS A 87 14.44 10.22 -9.37
CA HIS A 87 15.22 11.41 -9.03
C HIS A 87 16.65 11.25 -9.60
N PRO A 88 16.98 11.82 -10.79
CA PRO A 88 18.19 11.43 -11.52
C PRO A 88 19.46 11.86 -10.78
N GLU A 89 19.37 12.99 -10.07
CA GLU A 89 20.45 13.54 -9.25
C GLU A 89 20.66 12.79 -7.92
N HIS A 90 19.64 12.04 -7.47
CA HIS A 90 19.64 11.35 -6.17
C HIS A 90 19.05 9.93 -6.33
N PRO A 91 19.76 9.00 -7.02
CA PRO A 91 19.23 7.67 -7.32
C PRO A 91 19.01 6.77 -6.09
N ASN A 92 19.56 7.17 -4.94
CA ASN A 92 19.44 6.46 -3.66
C ASN A 92 18.42 7.09 -2.71
N VAL A 93 17.53 7.95 -3.21
CA VAL A 93 16.34 8.41 -2.48
C VAL A 93 15.07 8.15 -3.27
N LEU A 94 13.99 7.79 -2.56
CA LEU A 94 12.66 7.61 -3.09
C LEU A 94 11.80 8.81 -2.68
N HIS A 95 11.27 9.53 -3.66
CA HIS A 95 10.34 10.63 -3.39
C HIS A 95 8.96 10.08 -3.05
N ALA A 96 8.36 10.64 -2.00
CA ALA A 96 7.00 10.32 -1.59
C ALA A 96 6.20 11.61 -1.44
N TYR A 97 5.05 11.70 -2.11
CA TYR A 97 4.21 12.89 -2.07
C TYR A 97 2.72 12.58 -2.23
N CYS A 98 1.89 13.44 -1.65
CA CYS A 98 0.45 13.38 -1.84
C CYS A 98 0.01 14.06 -3.14
N LYS A 99 -1.24 13.85 -3.57
CA LYS A 99 -1.78 14.40 -4.83
C LYS A 99 -1.62 15.91 -5.01
N CYS A 100 -1.69 16.69 -3.93
CA CYS A 100 -1.52 18.15 -3.97
C CYS A 100 -0.09 18.60 -3.66
N GLU A 101 0.84 17.66 -3.46
CA GLU A 101 2.25 17.88 -3.09
C GLU A 101 2.47 18.66 -1.78
N GLY A 102 1.40 19.01 -1.06
CA GLY A 102 1.47 19.68 0.23
C GLY A 102 2.08 18.82 1.33
N VAL A 103 2.20 17.51 1.14
CA VAL A 103 3.04 16.61 1.94
C VAL A 103 4.03 15.98 0.96
N SER A 104 5.32 16.22 1.19
CA SER A 104 6.42 15.74 0.36
C SER A 104 7.62 15.42 1.25
N PHE A 105 8.22 14.25 1.07
CA PHE A 105 9.39 13.79 1.80
C PHE A 105 10.15 12.75 0.97
N TYR A 106 11.35 12.40 1.41
CA TYR A 106 12.25 11.48 0.72
C TYR A 106 12.66 10.35 1.66
N ILE A 107 12.70 9.13 1.15
CA ILE A 107 13.11 7.93 1.88
C ILE A 107 14.45 7.48 1.32
N SER A 108 15.48 7.38 2.16
CA SER A 108 16.77 6.83 1.76
C SER A 108 16.73 5.30 1.66
N ARG A 109 17.74 4.70 1.01
CA ARG A 109 17.99 3.27 1.17
C ARG A 109 18.24 2.92 2.65
N PRO A 110 18.02 1.67 3.07
CA PRO A 110 18.41 1.27 4.41
C PRO A 110 19.91 1.46 4.63
N SER A 111 20.26 1.86 5.84
CA SER A 111 21.61 2.21 6.26
C SER A 111 21.87 1.74 7.70
N ALA A 112 23.07 2.00 8.22
CA ALA A 112 23.36 1.76 9.65
C ALA A 112 22.37 2.48 10.58
N ALA A 113 21.93 3.69 10.25
CA ALA A 113 20.92 4.38 11.05
C ALA A 113 19.57 3.64 11.07
N SER A 114 19.26 2.88 10.00
CA SER A 114 18.03 2.08 9.91
C SER A 114 18.06 0.84 10.81
N THR A 115 19.22 0.43 11.32
CA THR A 115 19.37 -0.74 12.22
C THR A 115 19.33 -0.35 13.70
N GLU A 116 19.46 0.93 14.03
CA GLU A 116 19.45 1.42 15.42
C GLU A 116 18.05 1.47 16.04
N VAL A 117 17.01 1.45 15.20
CA VAL A 117 15.62 1.33 15.68
C VAL A 117 15.37 -0.11 16.08
N THR A 118 14.52 -0.30 17.09
CA THR A 118 14.05 -1.62 17.54
C THR A 118 12.53 -1.54 17.67
N ALA A 119 11.82 -2.56 17.20
CA ALA A 119 10.36 -2.59 17.25
C ALA A 119 9.83 -3.99 17.56
N GLU A 120 8.70 -4.03 18.27
CA GLU A 120 7.91 -5.25 18.45
C GLU A 120 7.44 -5.82 17.11
N TRP A 121 7.16 -7.11 17.08
CA TRP A 121 6.75 -7.82 15.87
C TRP A 121 5.30 -7.48 15.49
N PRO A 122 5.03 -6.98 14.27
CA PRO A 122 3.69 -6.59 13.84
C PRO A 122 2.87 -7.82 13.42
N ASP A 123 1.54 -7.66 13.38
CA ASP A 123 0.61 -8.73 12.99
C ASP A 123 0.91 -9.33 11.60
N VAL A 124 1.41 -8.52 10.66
CA VAL A 124 1.80 -8.98 9.30
C VAL A 124 2.95 -10.01 9.32
N MET A 125 3.73 -10.03 10.40
CA MET A 125 4.82 -10.97 10.63
C MET A 125 4.40 -12.11 11.56
N ILE A 126 3.84 -11.77 12.72
CA ILE A 126 3.38 -12.70 13.76
C ILE A 126 1.96 -12.29 14.15
N PRO A 127 0.93 -13.11 13.87
CA PRO A 127 -0.45 -12.76 14.14
C PRO A 127 -0.66 -12.28 15.58
N GLU A 128 -1.45 -11.22 15.80
CA GLU A 128 -1.61 -10.68 17.15
C GLU A 128 -2.28 -11.67 18.12
N HIS A 129 -3.15 -12.53 17.61
CA HIS A 129 -3.80 -13.59 18.37
C HIS A 129 -2.92 -14.82 18.64
N ASP A 130 -1.69 -14.85 18.10
CA ASP A 130 -0.71 -15.88 18.45
C ASP A 130 -0.19 -15.62 19.87
N THR A 131 -0.51 -16.54 20.78
CA THR A 131 -0.14 -16.45 22.20
C THR A 131 1.20 -17.13 22.50
N GLY A 132 1.94 -17.58 21.49
CA GLY A 132 3.29 -18.10 21.66
C GLY A 132 4.29 -17.01 22.07
N ASP A 133 5.45 -17.44 22.57
CA ASP A 133 6.55 -16.52 22.89
C ASP A 133 7.01 -15.79 21.61
N LYS A 134 6.85 -14.47 21.59
CA LYS A 134 7.36 -13.64 20.50
C LYS A 134 8.89 -13.55 20.59
N PRO A 135 9.62 -13.58 19.45
CA PRO A 135 11.05 -13.34 19.47
C PRO A 135 11.36 -11.96 20.03
N PRO A 136 12.58 -11.72 20.54
CA PRO A 136 13.01 -10.39 20.93
C PRO A 136 12.80 -9.37 19.80
N PRO A 137 12.54 -8.10 20.13
CA PRO A 137 12.45 -7.03 19.13
C PRO A 137 13.67 -7.00 18.21
N ALA A 138 13.42 -6.74 16.92
CA ALA A 138 14.44 -6.80 15.88
C ALA A 138 14.12 -5.87 14.70
N ALA A 139 15.09 -5.65 13.82
CA ALA A 139 14.94 -4.84 12.60
C ALA A 139 14.21 -5.59 11.47
N TRP A 140 13.02 -6.15 11.74
CA TRP A 140 12.26 -7.00 10.83
C TRP A 140 11.78 -6.28 9.55
N TRP A 141 11.77 -4.94 9.54
CA TRP A 141 11.48 -4.13 8.36
C TRP A 141 12.62 -4.14 7.34
N LEU A 142 13.83 -4.53 7.72
CA LEU A 142 14.96 -4.62 6.79
C LEU A 142 14.90 -5.93 6.01
N ARG A 143 14.82 -5.81 4.68
CA ARG A 143 14.62 -6.93 3.74
C ARG A 143 15.67 -6.89 2.63
N GLY A 144 15.73 -7.95 1.81
CA GLY A 144 16.74 -8.08 0.76
C GLY A 144 18.18 -7.86 1.25
N ASN A 145 18.56 -8.45 2.39
CA ASN A 145 19.86 -8.24 3.05
C ASN A 145 20.16 -6.75 3.38
N GLY A 146 19.15 -6.01 3.83
CA GLY A 146 19.30 -4.60 4.21
C GLY A 146 19.30 -3.62 3.04
N THR A 147 18.73 -4.00 1.90
CA THR A 147 18.61 -3.12 0.71
C THR A 147 17.20 -2.61 0.47
N LYS A 148 16.21 -3.25 1.10
CA LYS A 148 14.77 -2.95 0.95
C LYS A 148 14.09 -2.80 2.30
N TYR A 149 12.93 -2.14 2.30
CA TYR A 149 12.01 -2.13 3.42
C TYR A 149 10.90 -3.17 3.24
N LEU A 150 10.36 -3.68 4.34
CA LEU A 150 9.18 -4.54 4.31
C LEU A 150 7.96 -3.71 3.89
N ALA A 151 7.13 -4.26 3.02
CA ALA A 151 5.80 -3.76 2.74
C ALA A 151 4.75 -4.86 3.00
N GLY A 152 3.55 -4.46 3.40
CA GLY A 152 2.47 -5.40 3.68
C GLY A 152 1.10 -4.76 3.55
N LEU A 153 0.07 -5.61 3.59
CA LEU A 153 -1.32 -5.17 3.54
C LEU A 153 -1.96 -5.34 4.91
N CYS A 154 -2.69 -4.32 5.35
CA CYS A 154 -3.48 -4.35 6.57
C CYS A 154 -4.96 -4.25 6.25
N THR A 155 -5.75 -5.19 6.77
CA THR A 155 -7.20 -5.29 6.55
C THR A 155 -8.02 -5.09 7.83
N CYS A 156 -7.40 -4.60 8.92
CA CYS A 156 -8.09 -4.39 10.18
C CYS A 156 -9.23 -3.37 10.04
N ASP A 157 -10.20 -3.45 10.95
CA ASP A 157 -11.36 -2.55 10.94
C ASP A 157 -10.97 -1.07 11.03
N SER A 158 -9.93 -0.74 11.81
CA SER A 158 -9.46 0.64 11.92
C SER A 158 -8.89 1.18 10.61
N CYS A 159 -8.08 0.38 9.90
CA CYS A 159 -7.44 0.81 8.65
C CYS A 159 -8.45 0.93 7.51
N ARG A 160 -9.36 -0.04 7.36
CA ARG A 160 -10.35 0.01 6.28
C ARG A 160 -11.31 1.20 6.43
N LEU A 161 -11.71 1.52 7.66
CA LEU A 161 -12.65 2.59 7.94
C LEU A 161 -11.99 3.95 7.72
N ALA A 162 -10.72 4.09 8.10
CA ALA A 162 -9.94 5.30 7.87
C ALA A 162 -9.66 5.55 6.38
N ALA A 163 -9.37 4.50 5.61
CA ALA A 163 -9.05 4.62 4.18
C ALA A 163 -10.27 4.57 3.25
N GLY A 164 -11.41 4.06 3.72
CA GLY A 164 -12.58 3.78 2.88
C GLY A 164 -12.36 2.63 1.89
N MET A 165 -11.32 1.81 2.07
CA MET A 165 -10.95 0.68 1.22
C MET A 165 -10.76 -0.57 2.09
N GLU A 166 -10.83 -1.75 1.49
CA GLU A 166 -10.74 -3.03 2.20
C GLU A 166 -9.38 -3.32 2.85
N TRP A 167 -8.35 -2.59 2.42
CA TRP A 167 -7.00 -2.68 2.95
C TRP A 167 -6.25 -1.36 2.77
N VAL A 168 -5.14 -1.25 3.48
CA VAL A 168 -4.11 -0.24 3.25
C VAL A 168 -2.77 -0.95 3.04
N GLN A 169 -1.99 -0.48 2.06
CA GLN A 169 -0.61 -0.92 1.84
C GLN A 169 0.35 -0.02 2.61
N TRP A 170 1.12 -0.63 3.51
CA TRP A 170 2.08 0.05 4.36
C TRP A 170 3.50 -0.42 4.04
N ALA A 171 4.43 0.52 3.95
CA ALA A 171 5.87 0.28 4.00
C ALA A 171 6.40 0.68 5.38
N PHE A 172 7.21 -0.17 6.02
CA PHE A 172 7.72 0.07 7.37
C PHE A 172 9.08 0.75 7.30
N VAL A 173 9.14 2.05 7.64
CA VAL A 173 10.30 2.90 7.40
C VAL A 173 10.74 3.59 8.70
N PRO A 174 12.01 3.46 9.12
CA PRO A 174 12.54 4.22 10.24
C PRO A 174 12.52 5.72 9.94
N THR A 175 12.14 6.56 10.90
CA THR A 175 12.12 8.02 10.73
C THR A 175 13.52 8.57 10.42
N ALA A 176 14.58 7.92 10.91
CA ALA A 176 15.97 8.24 10.59
C ALA A 176 16.34 8.02 9.10
N SER A 177 15.51 7.30 8.34
CA SER A 177 15.66 7.10 6.90
C SER A 177 14.80 8.08 6.08
N ILE A 178 14.18 9.07 6.72
CA ILE A 178 13.29 10.04 6.08
C ILE A 178 13.87 11.45 6.19
N THR A 179 13.80 12.21 5.11
CA THR A 179 14.22 13.61 5.03
C THR A 179 13.17 14.44 4.29
N LEU A 180 13.16 15.75 4.51
CA LEU A 180 12.25 16.69 3.87
C LEU A 180 12.88 17.37 2.63
N ASP A 181 14.14 17.02 2.32
CA ASP A 181 14.81 17.36 1.06
C ASP A 181 15.65 16.16 0.58
N PRO A 182 15.92 16.03 -0.72
CA PRO A 182 16.55 14.84 -1.27
C PRO A 182 18.05 14.75 -0.96
N ALA A 183 18.69 15.84 -0.54
CA ALA A 183 20.09 15.85 -0.12
C ALA A 183 20.27 15.52 1.38
N GLY A 184 19.16 15.33 2.11
CA GLY A 184 19.16 14.94 3.52
C GLY A 184 19.65 16.01 4.50
N ARG A 185 19.57 17.28 4.13
CA ARG A 185 19.95 18.42 4.99
C ARG A 185 18.83 18.85 5.93
N ASN A 186 17.59 18.53 5.60
CA ASN A 186 16.39 18.80 6.37
C ASN A 186 15.84 17.46 6.90
N PRO A 187 16.21 17.07 8.14
CA PRO A 187 15.82 15.78 8.69
C PRO A 187 14.32 15.71 8.98
N PHE A 188 13.78 14.50 9.11
CA PHE A 188 12.42 14.31 9.59
C PHE A 188 12.22 14.90 11.00
N PRO A 189 11.06 15.52 11.32
CA PRO A 189 10.82 16.08 12.64
C PRO A 189 10.98 15.04 13.76
N SER A 190 11.76 15.38 14.78
CA SER A 190 11.96 14.54 15.96
C SER A 190 10.80 14.62 16.96
N GLU A 191 10.05 15.72 16.94
CA GLU A 191 8.92 15.94 17.84
C GLU A 191 7.65 15.21 17.34
N THR A 192 7.03 14.45 18.23
CA THR A 192 5.71 13.85 17.99
C THR A 192 4.63 14.68 18.72
N PRO A 193 3.50 15.00 18.06
CA PRO A 193 3.13 14.62 16.70
C PRO A 193 3.91 15.39 15.61
N PHE A 194 4.22 14.72 14.51
CA PHE A 194 4.99 15.32 13.41
C PHE A 194 4.21 16.45 12.72
N SER A 195 4.93 17.49 12.30
CA SER A 195 4.35 18.64 11.58
C SER A 195 5.30 19.12 10.49
N PHE A 196 4.85 19.05 9.23
CA PHE A 196 5.48 19.66 8.08
C PHE A 196 4.47 19.80 6.93
N GLY A 197 4.67 20.80 6.07
CA GLY A 197 3.77 21.07 4.95
C GLY A 197 2.29 21.18 5.40
N THR A 198 1.43 20.38 4.78
CA THR A 198 -0.01 20.31 5.04
C THR A 198 -0.40 19.11 5.92
N LEU A 199 0.57 18.44 6.54
CA LEU A 199 0.33 17.25 7.37
C LEU A 199 -0.57 17.61 8.56
N LYS A 200 -1.62 16.81 8.74
CA LYS A 200 -2.52 16.82 9.90
C LYS A 200 -2.51 15.44 10.53
N HIS A 201 -2.92 15.37 11.79
CA HIS A 201 -2.94 14.12 12.53
C HIS A 201 -4.14 14.04 13.46
N TYR A 202 -4.48 12.82 13.87
CA TYR A 202 -5.40 12.56 14.96
C TYR A 202 -5.04 11.24 15.65
N ARG A 203 -5.37 11.13 16.94
CA ARG A 203 -5.25 9.88 17.70
C ARG A 203 -6.39 8.94 17.29
N SER A 204 -6.06 7.86 16.60
CA SER A 204 -7.05 6.85 16.17
C SER A 204 -7.33 5.79 17.24
N SER A 205 -6.47 5.70 18.25
CA SER A 205 -6.69 4.95 19.49
C SER A 205 -5.84 5.58 20.61
N ALA A 206 -5.88 4.99 21.81
CA ALA A 206 -5.00 5.40 22.90
C ALA A 206 -3.50 5.21 22.60
N GLN A 207 -3.15 4.35 21.63
CA GLN A 207 -1.78 3.94 21.32
C GLN A 207 -1.37 4.24 19.87
N ALA A 208 -2.25 4.81 19.04
CA ALA A 208 -1.99 5.01 17.62
C ALA A 208 -2.37 6.41 17.14
N THR A 209 -1.50 6.98 16.31
CA THR A 209 -1.72 8.26 15.60
C THR A 209 -1.73 8.02 14.10
N ARG A 210 -2.72 8.61 13.42
CA ARG A 210 -2.79 8.62 11.96
C ARG A 210 -2.47 10.01 11.44
N TYR A 211 -1.74 10.07 10.34
CA TYR A 211 -1.36 11.31 9.66
C TYR A 211 -1.92 11.31 8.24
N PHE A 212 -2.45 12.46 7.84
CA PHE A 212 -3.05 12.67 6.53
C PHE A 212 -2.76 14.07 6.02
N CYS A 213 -2.85 14.28 4.72
CA CYS A 213 -2.75 15.61 4.13
C CYS A 213 -4.05 16.40 4.39
N GLY A 214 -3.96 17.53 5.08
CA GLY A 214 -5.12 18.39 5.38
C GLY A 214 -5.73 19.07 4.15
N THR A 215 -5.08 19.02 2.99
CA THR A 215 -5.55 19.64 1.74
C THR A 215 -6.25 18.62 0.83
N CYS A 216 -5.60 17.50 0.50
CA CYS A 216 -6.16 16.50 -0.42
C CYS A 216 -6.67 15.22 0.26
N GLY A 217 -6.56 15.11 1.58
CA GLY A 217 -7.03 13.94 2.34
C GLY A 217 -6.21 12.67 2.18
N ALA A 218 -5.05 12.72 1.52
CA ALA A 218 -4.20 11.54 1.33
C ALA A 218 -3.78 10.94 2.68
N ASN A 219 -3.92 9.63 2.82
CA ASN A 219 -3.38 8.88 3.95
C ASN A 219 -1.85 8.88 3.85
N VAL A 220 -1.15 9.26 4.92
CA VAL A 220 0.31 9.45 4.89
C VAL A 220 1.03 8.46 5.79
N PHE A 221 0.80 8.54 7.11
CA PHE A 221 1.48 7.70 8.08
C PHE A 221 0.50 7.07 9.06
N TRP A 222 0.84 5.87 9.52
CA TRP A 222 0.35 5.33 10.78
C TRP A 222 1.54 5.17 11.74
N CYS A 223 1.34 5.56 12.99
CA CYS A 223 2.36 5.50 14.03
C CYS A 223 1.77 4.85 15.27
N GLY A 224 2.40 3.78 15.73
CA GLY A 224 2.07 3.08 16.96
C GLY A 224 3.07 3.51 18.03
N ASP A 225 2.56 3.85 19.22
CA ASP A 225 3.40 4.25 20.36
C ASP A 225 4.32 3.08 20.80
N GLU A 226 3.98 1.84 20.43
CA GLU A 226 4.77 0.63 20.69
C GLU A 226 6.00 0.45 19.77
N ARG A 227 6.15 1.28 18.73
CA ARG A 227 7.27 1.22 17.76
C ARG A 227 7.94 2.58 17.57
N PRO A 228 8.55 3.17 18.62
CA PRO A 228 9.16 4.50 18.52
C PRO A 228 10.27 4.52 17.45
N GLY A 229 10.21 5.51 16.56
CA GLY A 229 11.20 5.67 15.49
C GLY A 229 10.96 4.81 14.25
N LEU A 230 9.95 3.94 14.24
CA LEU A 230 9.50 3.19 13.06
C LEU A 230 8.07 3.59 12.71
N ILE A 231 7.84 4.02 11.47
CA ILE A 231 6.51 4.45 11.02
C ILE A 231 6.04 3.65 9.81
N ASP A 232 4.72 3.54 9.67
CA ASP A 232 4.10 2.90 8.53
C ASP A 232 3.77 3.99 7.50
N VAL A 233 4.42 3.94 6.33
CA VAL A 233 4.25 4.89 5.23
C VAL A 233 3.29 4.33 4.19
N ALA A 234 2.28 5.11 3.80
CA ALA A 234 1.30 4.67 2.81
C ALA A 234 1.99 4.51 1.43
N VAL A 235 1.98 3.29 0.88
CA VAL A 235 2.70 2.97 -0.37
C VAL A 235 2.19 3.78 -1.57
N GLY A 236 0.92 4.18 -1.55
CA GLY A 236 0.33 5.01 -2.61
C GLY A 236 0.92 6.42 -2.75
N LEU A 237 1.83 6.83 -1.87
CA LEU A 237 2.59 8.09 -1.98
C LEU A 237 3.90 7.93 -2.75
N LEU A 238 4.40 6.71 -2.91
CA LEU A 238 5.76 6.46 -3.41
C LEU A 238 5.82 6.65 -4.93
N ASP A 239 6.68 7.56 -5.38
CA ASP A 239 6.94 7.79 -6.80
C ASP A 239 8.19 7.01 -7.24
N ALA A 240 8.02 5.69 -7.28
CA ALA A 240 9.07 4.76 -7.66
C ALA A 240 9.11 4.58 -9.18
N ALA A 241 10.31 4.65 -9.74
CA ALA A 241 10.54 4.63 -11.19
C ALA A 241 10.07 3.34 -11.86
N GLU A 242 10.20 2.25 -11.13
CA GLU A 242 9.86 0.90 -11.56
C GLU A 242 8.36 0.60 -11.53
N GLY A 243 7.55 1.45 -10.86
CA GLY A 243 6.10 1.34 -10.80
C GLY A 243 5.52 1.35 -9.38
N ALA A 244 4.19 1.21 -9.31
CA ALA A 244 3.40 1.43 -8.10
C ALA A 244 3.70 0.44 -6.96
N ARG A 245 4.26 -0.74 -7.25
CA ARG A 245 4.69 -1.67 -6.19
C ARG A 245 6.05 -1.34 -5.60
N ALA A 246 6.82 -0.45 -6.22
CA ALA A 246 8.14 -0.01 -5.75
C ALA A 246 9.06 -1.18 -5.36
N GLU A 247 9.09 -2.24 -6.19
CA GLU A 247 9.74 -3.51 -5.87
C GLU A 247 11.26 -3.40 -5.70
N ASP A 248 11.91 -2.34 -6.22
CA ASP A 248 13.33 -2.11 -5.98
C ASP A 248 13.56 -1.57 -4.57
N TRP A 249 12.56 -0.93 -3.95
CA TRP A 249 12.60 -0.36 -2.60
C TRP A 249 11.96 -1.24 -1.53
N LEU A 250 10.95 -2.01 -1.93
CA LEU A 250 10.08 -2.75 -1.04
C LEU A 250 10.15 -4.26 -1.31
N GLU A 251 10.17 -5.03 -0.23
CA GLU A 251 9.89 -6.46 -0.27
C GLU A 251 8.50 -6.71 0.30
N TRP A 252 7.58 -7.14 -0.55
CA TRP A 252 6.19 -7.39 -0.16
C TRP A 252 6.05 -8.68 0.64
N ARG A 253 5.38 -8.60 1.79
CA ARG A 253 4.94 -9.76 2.57
C ARG A 253 3.82 -10.46 1.83
N THR A 254 4.10 -11.67 1.34
CA THR A 254 3.13 -12.48 0.59
C THR A 254 2.52 -13.62 1.40
N GLU A 255 3.09 -13.95 2.56
CA GLU A 255 2.65 -15.07 3.38
C GLU A 255 1.44 -14.76 4.27
N ARG A 256 1.18 -13.47 4.55
CA ARG A 256 0.07 -13.03 5.41
C ARG A 256 -0.43 -11.65 5.01
N VAL A 257 -1.74 -11.48 5.05
CA VAL A 257 -2.42 -10.18 5.10
C VAL A 257 -2.74 -9.88 6.56
N SER A 258 -2.34 -8.70 7.04
CA SER A 258 -2.44 -8.35 8.45
C SER A 258 -3.89 -8.12 8.87
N TYR A 259 -4.27 -8.68 10.03
CA TYR A 259 -5.62 -8.67 10.58
C TYR A 259 -6.64 -9.22 9.59
N ARG A 260 -6.29 -10.28 8.87
CA ARG A 260 -7.23 -10.98 7.98
C ARG A 260 -8.48 -11.45 8.73
N GLU A 261 -8.35 -11.74 10.02
CA GLU A 261 -9.41 -12.25 10.89
C GLU A 261 -10.55 -11.23 11.04
N ASP A 262 -10.25 -9.93 11.03
CA ASP A 262 -11.24 -8.85 11.02
C ASP A 262 -11.98 -8.77 9.67
N ALA A 263 -11.28 -9.10 8.58
CA ALA A 263 -11.77 -8.87 7.23
C ALA A 263 -12.57 -10.05 6.65
N VAL A 264 -12.20 -11.29 7.00
CA VAL A 264 -12.86 -12.50 6.47
C VAL A 264 -14.37 -12.53 6.74
N PRO A 265 -14.90 -12.19 7.93
CA PRO A 265 -16.35 -12.23 8.18
C PRO A 265 -17.18 -11.31 7.27
N ARG A 266 -16.58 -10.22 6.78
CA ARG A 266 -17.25 -9.15 6.03
C ARG A 266 -16.90 -9.11 4.53
N ALA A 267 -15.75 -9.65 4.15
CA ALA A 267 -15.16 -9.54 2.81
C ALA A 267 -14.38 -10.82 2.42
N GLY A 268 -14.80 -11.98 2.91
CA GLY A 268 -14.09 -13.25 2.77
C GLY A 268 -13.71 -13.62 1.34
N SER A 269 -14.60 -13.43 0.38
CA SER A 269 -14.35 -13.72 -1.05
C SER A 269 -13.15 -12.93 -1.59
N LEU A 270 -13.07 -11.66 -1.23
CA LEU A 270 -12.05 -10.71 -1.65
C LEU A 270 -10.71 -11.01 -0.97
N ILE A 271 -10.73 -11.25 0.36
CA ILE A 271 -9.52 -11.57 1.13
C ILE A 271 -8.90 -12.89 0.68
N GLN A 272 -9.72 -13.91 0.42
CA GLN A 272 -9.22 -15.19 -0.10
C GLN A 272 -8.63 -15.04 -1.51
N GLY A 273 -9.24 -14.21 -2.38
CA GLY A 273 -8.70 -13.87 -3.68
C GLY A 273 -7.34 -13.17 -3.60
N LEU A 274 -7.22 -12.19 -2.71
CA LEU A 274 -5.96 -11.50 -2.42
C LEU A 274 -4.88 -12.46 -1.93
N GLU A 275 -5.19 -13.34 -0.98
CA GLU A 275 -4.23 -14.33 -0.48
C GLU A 275 -3.78 -15.32 -1.55
N ARG A 276 -4.67 -15.73 -2.47
CA ARG A 276 -4.29 -16.56 -3.63
C ARG A 276 -3.36 -15.80 -4.57
N GLY A 277 -3.68 -14.56 -4.90
CA GLY A 277 -2.88 -13.73 -5.79
C GLY A 277 -1.49 -13.43 -5.21
N LEU A 278 -1.39 -13.10 -3.91
CA LEU A 278 -0.11 -12.92 -3.22
C LEU A 278 0.75 -14.20 -3.23
N ARG A 279 0.15 -15.37 -2.99
CA ARG A 279 0.87 -16.66 -3.08
C ARG A 279 1.39 -16.94 -4.48
N ALA A 280 0.56 -16.74 -5.50
CA ALA A 280 0.96 -16.93 -6.89
C ALA A 280 2.11 -15.98 -7.26
N TYR A 281 1.97 -14.70 -6.90
CA TYR A 281 3.01 -13.69 -7.08
C TYR A 281 4.33 -14.07 -6.40
N ALA A 282 4.29 -14.63 -5.18
CA ALA A 282 5.48 -15.08 -4.47
C ALA A 282 6.22 -16.21 -5.20
N ILE A 283 5.48 -17.20 -5.71
CA ILE A 283 6.04 -18.34 -6.46
C ILE A 283 6.71 -17.83 -7.74
N GLU A 284 6.03 -16.97 -8.50
CA GLU A 284 6.52 -16.41 -9.75
C GLU A 284 7.74 -15.51 -9.54
N SER A 285 7.74 -14.70 -8.48
CA SER A 285 8.87 -13.81 -8.15
C SER A 285 10.11 -14.62 -7.79
N ARG A 286 9.97 -15.70 -7.02
CA ARG A 286 11.09 -16.59 -6.67
C ARG A 286 11.65 -17.32 -7.89
N ALA A 287 10.78 -17.75 -8.81
CA ALA A 287 11.19 -18.39 -10.06
C ALA A 287 12.03 -17.44 -10.94
N LYS A 288 11.73 -16.13 -10.93
CA LYS A 288 12.50 -15.11 -11.66
C LYS A 288 13.85 -14.78 -11.03
N THR A 289 13.97 -14.86 -9.71
CA THR A 289 15.24 -14.59 -9.00
C THR A 289 16.17 -15.79 -8.89
N GLY A 290 15.66 -17.00 -9.10
CA GLY A 290 16.42 -18.26 -9.06
C GLY A 290 16.92 -18.76 -10.42
N ALA A 291 16.63 -18.04 -11.51
CA ALA A 291 17.12 -18.26 -12.87
C ALA A 291 18.24 -17.26 -13.19
#